data_AF-A0A935S1X4-F1
#
_entry.id   AF-A0A935S1X4-F1
#
_cell.length_a   1.000
_cell.length_b   1.000
_cell.length_c   1.000
_cell.angle_alpha   90.00
_cell.angle_beta   90.00
_cell.angle_gamma   90.00
#
_symmetry.space_group_name_H-M   'P 1'
#
loop_
_entity.id
_entity.type
_entity.pdbx_description
1 polymer ?
#
loop_
_entity_poly.entity_id
_entity_poly.type
_entity_poly.pdbx_seq_one_letter_code
_entity_poly.pdbx_strand_id
1 'polypeptide(L)'
;MNQVANETNVNACIQQTAFTYSKAKTDFRGWKLQKARHLTTSPFYSSSTKTKIGFNYFSQYLFWLSLLPLFFSINTAILAAGLLLLKVIFQWLVIRKAAIKLNEPDLWAMSFIYELFLLFIYPIFHLAKAFYKPNTWTN
;
A
#
# COMPACT_ATOMS: atom_id res chain seq x y z
N MET A 1 5.18 -17.48 1.43
CA MET A 1 4.64 -16.74 2.60
C MET A 1 5.79 -16.41 3.54
N ASN A 2 5.85 -15.20 4.08
CA ASN A 2 6.94 -14.82 5.00
C ASN A 2 6.90 -15.52 6.36
N GLN A 3 5.82 -16.24 6.68
CA GLN A 3 5.73 -17.09 7.88
C GLN A 3 6.74 -18.23 7.90
N VAL A 4 7.17 -18.71 6.72
CA VAL A 4 8.15 -19.80 6.58
C VAL A 4 9.49 -19.34 5.98
N ALA A 5 9.59 -18.06 5.64
CA ALA A 5 10.81 -17.48 5.06
C ALA A 5 11.77 -17.03 6.17
N ASN A 6 13.06 -17.28 5.98
CA ASN A 6 14.16 -16.79 6.79
C ASN A 6 15.27 -16.25 5.86
N GLU A 7 16.31 -15.67 6.44
CA GLU A 7 17.40 -15.03 5.68
C GLU A 7 18.24 -16.02 4.85
N THR A 8 18.13 -17.32 5.13
CA THR A 8 18.94 -18.36 4.48
C THR A 8 18.19 -19.17 3.44
N ASN A 9 16.85 -19.14 3.42
CA ASN A 9 16.03 -19.96 2.53
C ASN A 9 15.31 -19.17 1.42
N VAL A 10 15.33 -17.84 1.48
CA VAL A 10 14.69 -16.97 0.49
C VAL A 10 15.63 -15.84 0.11
N ASN A 11 15.69 -15.53 -1.19
CA ASN A 11 16.38 -14.37 -1.73
C ASN A 11 15.47 -13.63 -2.74
N ALA A 12 15.70 -12.34 -2.94
CA ALA A 12 14.95 -11.52 -3.89
C ALA A 12 15.67 -11.49 -5.24
N CYS A 13 15.03 -12.04 -6.29
CA CYS A 13 15.50 -11.90 -7.67
C CYS A 13 14.90 -10.64 -8.30
N ILE A 14 15.76 -9.74 -8.78
CA ILE A 14 15.37 -8.45 -9.38
C ILE A 14 15.89 -8.35 -10.82
N GLN A 15 16.24 -9.50 -11.41
CA GLN A 15 16.61 -9.56 -12.82
C GLN A 15 15.38 -9.28 -13.68
N GLN A 16 15.52 -8.42 -14.69
CA GLN A 16 14.39 -8.03 -15.56
C GLN A 16 13.70 -9.24 -16.23
N THR A 17 14.47 -10.28 -16.56
CA THR A 17 13.95 -11.51 -17.17
C THR A 17 13.14 -12.39 -16.22
N ALA A 18 13.21 -12.15 -14.90
CA ALA A 18 12.45 -12.88 -13.89
C ALA A 18 11.08 -12.25 -13.59
N PHE A 19 10.79 -11.05 -14.12
CA PHE A 19 9.49 -10.41 -13.90
C PHE A 19 8.38 -11.12 -14.68
N THR A 20 7.26 -11.34 -14.01
CA THR A 20 6.05 -11.94 -14.59
C THR A 20 4.87 -10.98 -14.40
N TYR A 21 4.21 -10.63 -15.51
CA TYR A 21 3.14 -9.65 -15.53
C TYR A 21 1.77 -10.33 -15.61
N SER A 22 0.83 -9.89 -14.77
CA SER A 22 -0.56 -10.32 -14.85
C SER A 22 -1.40 -9.28 -15.58
N LYS A 23 -2.33 -9.71 -16.45
CA LYS A 23 -3.29 -8.79 -17.08
C LYS A 23 -4.21 -8.18 -16.02
N ALA A 24 -4.26 -6.85 -15.95
CA ALA A 24 -5.19 -6.14 -15.08
C ALA A 24 -6.64 -6.49 -15.44
N LYS A 25 -7.51 -6.56 -14.44
CA LYS A 25 -8.95 -6.76 -14.65
C LYS A 25 -9.56 -5.48 -15.22
N THR A 26 -10.32 -5.61 -16.30
CA THR A 26 -10.96 -4.48 -17.00
C THR A 26 -12.28 -4.08 -16.35
N ASP A 27 -12.91 -5.00 -15.61
CA ASP A 27 -14.17 -4.77 -14.93
C ASP A 27 -13.99 -4.65 -13.40
N PHE A 28 -14.83 -3.81 -12.77
CA PHE A 28 -14.76 -3.55 -11.34
C PHE A 28 -15.05 -4.80 -10.49
N ARG A 29 -15.96 -5.68 -10.93
CA ARG A 29 -16.31 -6.90 -10.20
C ARG A 29 -15.11 -7.86 -10.14
N GLY A 30 -14.45 -8.07 -11.27
CA GLY A 30 -13.24 -8.88 -11.41
C GLY A 30 -12.08 -8.30 -10.60
N TRP A 31 -11.89 -6.99 -10.65
CA TRP A 31 -10.89 -6.29 -9.82
C TRP A 31 -11.18 -6.46 -8.32
N LYS A 32 -12.43 -6.27 -7.88
CA LYS A 32 -12.86 -6.46 -6.49
C LYS A 32 -12.58 -7.88 -6.00
N LEU A 33 -12.92 -8.90 -6.80
CA LEU A 33 -12.64 -10.31 -6.49
C LEU A 33 -11.13 -10.59 -6.44
N GLN A 34 -10.34 -10.00 -7.33
CA GLN A 34 -8.89 -10.11 -7.30
C GLN A 34 -8.32 -9.54 -6.00
N LYS A 35 -8.75 -8.34 -5.59
CA LYS A 35 -8.31 -7.69 -4.34
C LYS A 35 -8.75 -8.47 -3.10
N ALA A 36 -9.98 -8.97 -3.06
CA ALA A 36 -10.48 -9.81 -1.97
C ALA A 36 -9.62 -11.08 -1.80
N ARG A 37 -9.27 -11.76 -2.90
CA ARG A 37 -8.36 -12.91 -2.87
C ARG A 37 -6.95 -12.55 -2.38
N HIS A 38 -6.43 -11.37 -2.70
CA HIS A 38 -5.12 -10.96 -2.17
C HIS A 38 -5.14 -10.84 -0.65
N LEU A 39 -6.25 -10.35 -0.08
CA LEU A 39 -6.38 -10.17 1.37
C LEU A 39 -6.54 -11.49 2.15
N THR A 40 -6.85 -12.62 1.51
CA THR A 40 -6.92 -13.91 2.20
C THR A 40 -5.54 -14.37 2.70
N THR A 41 -4.45 -13.86 2.13
CA THR A 41 -3.07 -14.21 2.53
C THR A 41 -2.57 -13.46 3.78
N SER A 42 -3.19 -12.33 4.13
CA SER A 42 -2.78 -11.47 5.26
C SER A 42 -2.70 -12.18 6.64
N PRO A 43 -3.59 -13.12 7.01
CA PRO A 43 -3.49 -13.87 8.28
C PRO A 43 -2.21 -14.69 8.40
N PHE A 44 -1.59 -15.07 7.29
CA PHE A 44 -0.36 -15.86 7.26
C PHE A 44 0.91 -15.00 7.28
N TYR A 45 0.79 -13.69 7.52
CA TYR A 45 1.97 -12.86 7.74
C TYR A 45 2.51 -13.00 9.15
N SER A 46 3.84 -12.95 9.28
CA SER A 46 4.50 -12.86 10.58
C SER A 46 4.02 -11.65 11.37
N SER A 47 3.99 -11.75 12.70
CA SER A 47 3.52 -10.66 13.58
C SER A 47 4.31 -9.36 13.33
N SER A 48 5.62 -9.44 13.14
CA SER A 48 6.45 -8.28 12.80
C SER A 48 5.98 -7.57 11.52
N THR A 49 5.64 -8.33 10.47
CA THR A 49 5.17 -7.75 9.21
C THR A 49 3.79 -7.12 9.38
N LYS A 50 2.88 -7.78 10.10
CA LYS A 50 1.55 -7.23 10.41
C LYS A 50 1.67 -5.91 11.17
N THR A 51 2.55 -5.85 12.18
CA THR A 51 2.81 -4.61 12.94
C THR A 51 3.38 -3.52 12.06
N LYS A 52 4.36 -3.80 11.19
CA LYS A 52 4.93 -2.81 10.27
C LYS A 52 3.88 -2.24 9.30
N ILE A 53 3.04 -3.11 8.73
CA ILE A 53 1.94 -2.68 7.84
C ILE A 53 0.92 -1.83 8.60
N GLY A 54 0.50 -2.29 9.79
CA GLY A 54 -0.46 -1.55 10.62
C GLY A 54 0.08 -0.19 11.06
N PHE A 55 1.34 -0.13 11.51
CA PHE A 55 2.01 1.10 11.90
C PHE A 55 2.12 2.09 10.73
N ASN A 56 2.40 1.59 9.51
CA ASN A 56 2.44 2.43 8.32
C ASN A 56 1.08 3.05 7.99
N TYR A 57 -0.02 2.31 8.10
CA TYR A 57 -1.35 2.92 7.94
C TYR A 57 -1.65 3.92 9.05
N PHE A 58 -1.36 3.55 10.30
CA PHE A 58 -1.59 4.41 11.45
C PHE A 58 -0.84 5.75 11.35
N SER A 59 0.45 5.73 10.97
CA SER A 59 1.24 6.95 10.81
C SER A 59 0.70 7.85 9.69
N GLN A 60 0.22 7.27 8.59
CA GLN A 60 -0.39 8.02 7.49
C GLN A 60 -1.70 8.69 7.93
N TYR A 61 -2.59 7.97 8.61
CA TYR A 61 -3.81 8.57 9.16
C TYR A 61 -3.51 9.68 10.15
N LEU A 62 -2.56 9.45 11.06
CA LEU A 62 -2.16 10.45 12.05
C LEU A 62 -1.59 11.71 11.39
N PHE A 63 -0.81 11.56 10.32
CA PHE A 63 -0.33 12.69 9.53
C PHE A 63 -1.49 13.48 8.92
N TRP A 64 -2.40 12.82 8.21
CA TRP A 64 -3.54 13.50 7.56
C TRP A 64 -4.48 14.16 8.56
N LEU A 65 -4.80 13.49 9.67
CA LEU A 65 -5.65 14.02 10.74
C LEU A 65 -4.99 15.20 11.47
N SER A 66 -3.68 15.15 11.70
CA SER A 66 -2.95 16.26 12.32
C SER A 66 -2.79 17.44 11.37
N LEU A 67 -2.77 17.23 10.05
CA LEU A 67 -2.65 18.30 9.07
C LEU A 67 -3.94 19.13 8.92
N LEU A 68 -5.12 18.51 9.05
CA LEU A 68 -6.43 19.17 8.93
C LEU A 68 -6.58 20.46 9.76
N PRO A 69 -6.34 20.46 11.08
CA PRO A 69 -6.51 21.67 11.89
C PRO A 69 -5.54 22.80 11.54
N LEU A 70 -4.36 22.50 10.99
CA LEU A 70 -3.37 23.53 10.65
C LEU A 70 -3.83 24.40 9.47
N PHE A 71 -4.81 23.98 8.68
CA PHE A 71 -5.35 24.80 7.59
C PHE A 71 -6.36 25.85 8.05
N PHE A 72 -6.79 25.86 9.32
CA PHE A 72 -7.79 26.82 9.80
C PHE A 72 -7.25 28.23 10.11
N SER A 73 -5.93 28.42 10.13
CA SER A 73 -5.30 29.74 10.28
C SER A 73 -4.29 29.97 9.18
N ILE A 74 -4.24 31.19 8.63
CA ILE A 74 -3.34 31.55 7.52
C ILE A 74 -1.86 31.34 7.88
N ASN A 75 -1.49 31.63 9.13
CA ASN A 75 -0.12 31.48 9.63
C ASN A 75 0.28 30.00 9.72
N THR A 76 -0.64 29.13 10.13
CA THR A 76 -0.40 27.69 10.22
C THR A 76 -0.59 26.97 8.89
N ALA A 77 -1.33 27.56 7.95
CA ALA A 77 -1.53 27.00 6.62
C ALA A 77 -0.24 26.99 5.79
N ILE A 78 0.61 28.02 5.91
CA ILE A 78 1.94 28.04 5.28
C ILE A 78 2.81 26.90 5.84
N LEU A 79 2.79 26.69 7.16
CA LEU A 79 3.49 25.58 7.80
C LEU A 79 2.96 24.22 7.33
N ALA A 80 1.64 24.05 7.25
CA ALA A 80 1.00 22.84 6.76
C ALA A 80 1.41 22.53 5.31
N ALA A 81 1.40 23.53 4.43
CA ALA A 81 1.83 23.40 3.06
C ALA A 81 3.31 22.98 2.97
N GLY A 82 4.18 23.58 3.79
CA GLY A 82 5.59 23.19 3.89
C GLY A 82 5.79 21.74 4.33
N LEU A 83 5.08 21.31 5.38
CA LEU A 83 5.13 19.92 5.88
C LEU A 83 4.62 18.91 4.85
N LEU A 84 3.53 19.24 4.15
CA LEU A 84 2.98 18.41 3.09
C LEU A 84 3.96 18.28 1.92
N LEU A 85 4.54 19.41 1.47
CA LEU A 85 5.54 19.42 0.41
C LEU A 85 6.77 18.58 0.79
N LEU A 86 7.25 18.71 2.02
CA LEU A 86 8.36 17.91 2.53
C LEU A 86 8.04 16.41 2.50
N LYS A 87 6.86 16.01 3.00
CA LYS A 87 6.39 14.62 2.92
C LYS A 87 6.38 14.11 1.48
N VAL A 88 5.79 14.86 0.55
CA VAL A 88 5.67 14.47 -0.86
C VAL A 88 7.04 14.26 -1.49
N ILE A 89 7.99 15.17 -1.24
CA ILE A 89 9.37 15.05 -1.75
C ILE A 89 10.03 13.77 -1.23
N PHE A 90 10.01 13.53 0.08
CA PHE A 90 10.61 12.33 0.66
C PHE A 90 9.98 11.05 0.11
N GLN A 91 8.66 11.03 0.01
CA GLN A 91 7.91 9.92 -0.55
C GLN A 91 8.28 9.65 -2.01
N TRP A 92 8.35 10.69 -2.85
CA TRP A 92 8.79 10.56 -4.24
C TRP A 92 10.20 10.03 -4.37
N LEU A 93 11.14 10.49 -3.52
CA LEU A 93 12.52 10.00 -3.55
C LEU A 93 12.59 8.49 -3.23
N VAL A 94 11.84 8.04 -2.22
CA VAL A 94 11.79 6.63 -1.83
C VAL A 94 11.11 5.78 -2.91
N ILE A 95 9.94 6.20 -3.38
CA ILE A 95 9.16 5.43 -4.37
C ILE A 95 9.87 5.41 -5.72
N ARG A 96 10.52 6.50 -6.15
CA ARG A 96 11.31 6.51 -7.39
C ARG A 96 12.43 5.47 -7.37
N LYS A 97 13.15 5.34 -6.25
CA LYS A 97 14.18 4.30 -6.09
C LYS A 97 13.58 2.90 -6.20
N ALA A 98 12.43 2.66 -5.56
CA ALA A 98 11.74 1.38 -5.65
C ALA A 98 11.21 1.08 -7.06
N ALA A 99 10.61 2.07 -7.72
CA ALA A 99 10.06 1.99 -9.06
C ALA A 99 11.13 1.61 -10.11
N ILE A 100 12.29 2.28 -10.07
CA ILE A 100 13.42 1.94 -10.95
C ILE A 100 13.91 0.52 -10.66
N LYS A 101 14.04 0.15 -9.37
CA LYS A 101 14.50 -1.18 -8.96
C LYS A 101 13.52 -2.29 -9.38
N LEU A 102 12.22 -2.02 -9.42
CA LEU A 102 11.18 -2.99 -9.80
C LEU A 102 10.80 -2.92 -11.28
N ASN A 103 11.48 -2.11 -12.09
CA ASN A 103 11.18 -1.90 -13.51
C ASN A 103 9.74 -1.37 -13.77
N GLU A 104 9.25 -0.49 -12.90
CA GLU A 104 7.91 0.12 -12.94
C GLU A 104 7.98 1.65 -12.76
N PRO A 105 8.68 2.40 -13.64
CA PRO A 105 8.90 3.84 -13.47
C PRO A 105 7.60 4.67 -13.61
N ASP A 106 6.62 4.17 -14.36
CA ASP A 106 5.32 4.82 -14.59
C ASP A 106 4.52 5.05 -13.29
N LEU A 107 4.71 4.20 -12.28
CA LEU A 107 4.00 4.31 -11.00
C LEU A 107 4.50 5.43 -10.09
N TRP A 108 5.72 5.96 -10.31
CA TRP A 108 6.33 6.90 -9.36
C TRP A 108 5.64 8.26 -9.38
N ALA A 109 5.34 8.81 -10.57
CA ALA A 109 4.93 10.19 -10.72
C ALA A 109 3.61 10.48 -9.99
N MET A 110 2.66 9.56 -10.07
CA MET A 110 1.34 9.66 -9.43
C MET A 110 1.25 8.97 -8.06
N SER A 111 2.39 8.58 -7.48
CA SER A 111 2.42 7.81 -6.23
C SER A 111 1.76 8.48 -5.03
N PHE A 112 1.81 9.81 -4.95
CA PHE A 112 1.10 10.58 -3.92
C PHE A 112 -0.43 10.46 -4.06
N ILE A 113 -0.93 10.56 -5.30
CA ILE A 113 -2.35 10.37 -5.60
C ILE A 113 -2.77 8.93 -5.27
N TYR A 114 -1.96 7.95 -5.68
CA TYR A 114 -2.23 6.55 -5.37
C TYR A 114 -2.27 6.27 -3.87
N GLU A 115 -1.38 6.86 -3.07
CA GLU A 115 -1.44 6.71 -1.61
C GLU A 115 -2.78 7.18 -1.05
N LEU A 116 -3.23 8.38 -1.43
CA LEU A 116 -4.52 8.92 -0.99
C LEU A 116 -5.66 7.96 -1.33
N PHE A 117 -5.75 7.51 -2.60
CA PHE A 117 -6.76 6.54 -3.01
C PHE A 117 -6.69 5.22 -2.22
N LEU A 118 -5.49 4.68 -2.03
CA LEU A 118 -5.28 3.41 -1.33
C LEU A 118 -5.60 3.52 0.17
N LEU A 119 -5.38 4.68 0.78
CA LEU A 119 -5.73 4.95 2.17
C LEU A 119 -7.24 4.80 2.40
N PHE A 120 -8.10 5.20 1.44
CA PHE A 120 -9.55 4.96 1.53
C PHE A 120 -9.97 3.56 1.09
N ILE A 121 -9.37 3.05 0.01
CA ILE A 121 -9.78 1.78 -0.61
C ILE A 121 -9.46 0.58 0.30
N TYR A 122 -8.26 0.50 0.86
CA TYR A 122 -7.84 -0.70 1.60
C TYR A 122 -8.67 -0.97 2.87
N PRO A 123 -9.00 0.02 3.72
CA PRO A 123 -9.91 -0.19 4.85
C PRO A 123 -11.26 -0.75 4.44
N ILE A 124 -11.86 -0.26 3.36
CA ILE A 124 -13.14 -0.77 2.84
C ILE A 124 -13.02 -2.26 2.55
N PHE A 125 -11.93 -2.68 1.90
CA PHE A 125 -11.71 -4.09 1.61
C PHE A 125 -11.38 -4.94 2.84
N HIS A 126 -10.65 -4.39 3.82
CA HIS A 126 -10.38 -5.07 5.08
C HIS A 126 -11.66 -5.27 5.91
N LEU A 127 -12.53 -4.26 5.96
CA LEU A 127 -13.84 -4.35 6.60
C LEU A 127 -14.74 -5.33 5.85
N ALA A 128 -14.82 -5.23 4.51
CA ALA A 128 -15.62 -6.16 3.70
C ALA A 128 -15.19 -7.62 3.88
N LYS A 129 -13.88 -7.88 4.07
CA LYS A 129 -13.37 -9.22 4.40
C LYS A 129 -13.84 -9.70 5.77
N ALA A 130 -13.91 -8.83 6.78
CA ALA A 130 -14.42 -9.23 8.09
C ALA A 130 -15.84 -9.82 8.03
N PHE A 131 -16.62 -9.40 7.02
CA PHE A 131 -17.98 -9.89 6.77
C PHE A 131 -18.05 -11.00 5.68
N TYR A 132 -16.98 -11.26 4.93
CA TYR A 132 -16.96 -12.21 3.81
C TYR A 132 -16.14 -13.46 4.14
N LYS A 133 -16.81 -14.61 4.27
CA LYS A 133 -16.16 -15.93 4.38
C LYS A 133 -15.95 -16.49 2.97
N PRO A 134 -14.72 -16.84 2.56
CA PRO A 134 -14.51 -17.46 1.26
C PRO A 134 -15.18 -18.84 1.22
N ASN A 135 -15.89 -19.14 0.13
CA ASN A 135 -16.38 -20.50 -0.13
C ASN A 135 -15.19 -21.45 -0.14
N THR A 136 -15.25 -22.47 0.70
CA THR A 136 -14.32 -23.60 0.67
C THR A 136 -14.48 -24.30 -0.68
N TRP A 137 -13.38 -24.87 -1.18
CA TRP A 137 -13.41 -25.71 -2.37
C TRP A 137 -14.48 -26.79 -2.18
N THR A 138 -15.54 -26.73 -2.98
CA THR A 138 -16.48 -27.84 -3.13
C THR A 138 -15.86 -28.79 -4.14
N ASN A 139 -15.57 -30.02 -3.70
CA ASN A 139 -15.17 -31.13 -4.58
C ASN A 139 -16.25 -31.42 -5.61
#